data_AF-A0A1Y4TKM9-F1
#
_entry.id   AF-A0A1Y4TKM9-F1
#
_cell.length_a   1.000
_cell.length_b   1.000
_cell.length_c   1.000
_cell.angle_alpha   90.00
_cell.angle_beta   90.00
_cell.angle_gamma   90.00
#
_symmetry.space_group_name_H-M   'P 1'
#
loop_
_entity.id
_entity.type
_entity.pdbx_description
1 polymer ?
#
loop_
_entity_poly.entity_id
_entity_poly.type
_entity_poly.pdbx_seq_one_letter_code
_entity_poly.pdbx_strand_id
1 'polypeptide(L)'
;MNKNIAVCVILSIVTCGIYGIYWLYTLNEAACQINPAEWNTSGGMVILLSIVTCGIYSIYWNYKMGKAFAVVPGSSDNSLLYIILHFFGLGIVNMCIMQSDVNRAYPV
;
A
#
# COMPACT_ATOMS: atom_id res chain seq x y z
N MET A 1 11.55 -5.00 -6.60
CA MET A 1 10.36 -4.60 -5.80
C MET A 1 9.61 -5.80 -5.20
N ASN A 2 9.94 -7.03 -5.60
CA ASN A 2 9.51 -8.23 -4.89
C ASN A 2 9.97 -8.24 -3.45
N LYS A 3 9.04 -8.50 -2.54
CA LYS A 3 9.34 -8.72 -1.13
C LYS A 3 8.56 -9.91 -0.62
N ASN A 4 9.19 -10.66 0.29
CA ASN A 4 8.48 -11.67 1.06
C ASN A 4 7.57 -10.97 2.07
N ILE A 5 6.25 -11.14 1.90
CA ILE A 5 5.22 -10.49 2.71
C ILE A 5 5.40 -10.83 4.19
N ALA A 6 5.75 -12.08 4.52
CA ALA A 6 5.95 -12.49 5.91
C ALA A 6 7.12 -11.73 6.56
N VAL A 7 8.21 -11.53 5.83
CA VAL A 7 9.36 -10.76 6.31
C VAL A 7 8.98 -9.29 6.52
N CYS A 8 8.19 -8.69 5.61
CA CYS A 8 7.71 -7.32 5.76
C CYS A 8 6.85 -7.14 7.02
N VAL A 9 5.97 -8.09 7.31
CA VAL A 9 5.12 -8.07 8.51
C VAL A 9 5.97 -8.20 9.76
N ILE A 10 6.89 -9.16 9.82
CA ILE A 10 7.79 -9.36 10.97
C ILE A 10 8.60 -8.10 11.22
N LEU A 11 9.22 -7.51 10.18
CA LEU A 11 9.99 -6.29 10.33
C LEU A 11 9.13 -5.11 10.79
N SER A 12 7.89 -5.01 10.32
CA SER A 12 6.96 -3.97 10.78
C SER A 12 6.68 -4.08 12.28
N ILE A 13 6.58 -5.30 12.82
CA ILE A 13 6.35 -5.53 14.25
C ILE A 13 7.63 -5.29 15.05
N VAL A 14 8.76 -5.87 14.63
CA VAL A 14 10.05 -5.77 15.33
C VAL A 14 10.55 -4.32 15.41
N THR A 15 10.27 -3.51 14.39
CA THR A 15 10.68 -2.09 14.34
C THR A 15 9.62 -1.14 14.90
N CYS A 16 8.62 -1.64 15.62
CA CYS A 16 7.54 -0.83 16.21
C CYS A 16 6.82 0.06 15.17
N GLY A 17 6.61 -0.46 13.95
CA GLY A 17 5.92 0.23 12.86
C GLY A 17 6.80 1.11 11.97
N ILE A 18 8.07 1.36 12.32
CA ILE A 18 8.98 2.19 11.52
C ILE A 18 9.19 1.58 10.12
N TYR A 19 9.43 0.27 10.05
CA TYR A 19 9.52 -0.43 8.77
C TYR A 19 8.20 -0.37 7.99
N GLY A 20 7.04 -0.32 8.67
CA GLY A 20 5.75 -0.15 8.01
C GLY A 20 5.65 1.15 7.22
N ILE A 21 6.26 2.24 7.70
CA ILE A 21 6.33 3.52 6.98
C ILE A 21 7.19 3.39 5.71
N TYR A 22 8.36 2.74 5.83
CA TYR A 22 9.21 2.44 4.67
C TYR A 22 8.49 1.54 3.66
N TRP A 23 7.75 0.54 4.15
CA TRP A 23 6.99 -0.36 3.30
C TRP A 23 5.89 0.37 2.54
N LEU A 24 5.12 1.23 3.22
CA LEU A 24 4.14 2.12 2.59
C LEU A 24 4.77 2.97 1.48
N TYR A 25 5.92 3.61 1.75
CA TYR A 25 6.65 4.37 0.73
C TYR A 25 6.92 3.52 -0.51
N THR A 26 7.45 2.31 -0.32
CA THR A 26 7.79 1.44 -1.46
C THR A 26 6.57 0.92 -2.23
N LEU A 27 5.44 0.65 -1.55
CA LEU A 27 4.18 0.28 -2.20
C LEU A 27 3.60 1.46 -2.99
N ASN A 28 3.74 2.67 -2.45
CA ASN A 28 3.30 3.87 -3.14
C ASN A 28 4.08 4.10 -4.44
N GLU A 29 5.41 4.04 -4.39
CA GLU A 29 6.23 4.21 -5.59
C GLU A 29 5.93 3.11 -6.63
N ALA A 30 5.63 1.89 -6.18
CA ALA A 30 5.15 0.83 -7.05
C ALA A 30 3.85 1.19 -7.77
N ALA A 31 2.88 1.76 -7.05
CA ALA A 31 1.61 2.18 -7.63
C ALA A 31 1.80 3.30 -8.67
N CYS A 32 2.68 4.27 -8.40
CA CYS A 32 3.05 5.31 -9.37
C CYS A 32 3.66 4.72 -10.66
N GLN A 33 4.45 3.65 -10.54
CA GLN A 33 5.06 2.97 -11.69
C GLN A 33 4.06 2.11 -12.47
N ILE A 34 3.16 1.40 -11.77
CA ILE A 34 2.20 0.47 -12.38
C ILE A 34 1.06 1.22 -13.07
N ASN A 35 0.52 2.27 -12.44
CA ASN A 35 -0.62 3.01 -12.96
C ASN A 35 -0.52 4.52 -12.67
N PRO A 36 0.34 5.24 -13.40
CA PRO A 36 0.55 6.68 -13.20
C PRO A 36 -0.68 7.53 -13.52
N ALA A 37 -1.63 7.00 -14.32
CA ALA A 37 -2.88 7.68 -14.63
C ALA A 37 -3.85 7.69 -13.44
N GLU A 38 -3.84 6.63 -12.63
CA GLU A 38 -4.68 6.53 -11.43
C GLU A 38 -4.02 7.17 -10.21
N TRP A 39 -2.68 7.07 -10.10
CA TRP A 39 -1.92 7.54 -8.95
C TRP A 39 -0.53 8.06 -9.31
N ASN A 40 -0.19 9.28 -8.89
CA ASN A 40 1.11 9.92 -9.16
C ASN A 40 1.60 10.80 -8.00
N THR A 41 1.20 10.49 -6.78
CA THR A 41 1.68 11.22 -5.59
C THR A 41 2.87 10.49 -4.97
N SER A 42 3.94 11.21 -4.64
CA SER A 42 5.14 10.61 -4.04
C SER A 42 4.85 10.03 -2.66
N GLY A 43 5.56 8.95 -2.29
CA GLY A 43 5.31 8.26 -1.03
C GLY A 43 5.61 9.14 0.18
N GLY A 44 6.60 10.04 0.06
CA GLY A 44 6.90 11.03 1.09
C GLY A 44 5.75 12.01 1.33
N MET A 45 5.06 12.43 0.25
CA MET A 45 3.90 13.31 0.36
C MET A 45 2.71 12.56 0.99
N VAL A 46 2.51 11.28 0.66
CA VAL A 46 1.49 10.45 1.31
C VAL A 46 1.74 10.35 2.81
N ILE A 47 2.97 10.03 3.22
CA ILE A 47 3.32 9.91 4.64
C ILE A 47 3.09 11.23 5.36
N LEU A 48 3.55 12.34 4.79
CA LEU A 48 3.36 13.67 5.35
C LEU A 48 1.88 13.99 5.52
N LEU A 49 1.07 13.81 4.46
CA LEU A 49 -0.36 14.09 4.50
C LEU A 49 -1.09 13.17 5.47
N SER A 50 -0.70 11.90 5.55
CA SER A 50 -1.22 10.94 6.53
C SER A 50 -0.95 11.39 7.96
N ILE A 51 0.21 11.98 8.26
CA ILE A 51 0.50 12.51 9.60
C ILE A 51 -0.30 13.79 9.86
N VAL A 52 -0.28 14.74 8.91
CA VAL A 52 -0.95 16.05 9.05
C VAL A 52 -2.47 15.92 9.16
N THR A 53 -3.05 14.93 8.49
CA THR A 53 -4.50 14.66 8.51
C THR A 53 -4.91 13.62 9.55
N CYS A 54 -4.02 13.29 10.50
CA CYS A 54 -4.29 12.30 11.56
C CYS A 54 -4.78 10.94 11.03
N GLY A 55 -4.21 10.47 9.91
CA GLY A 55 -4.51 9.18 9.29
C GLY A 55 -5.67 9.20 8.30
N ILE A 56 -6.44 10.29 8.18
CA ILE A 56 -7.56 10.36 7.24
C ILE A 56 -7.06 10.22 5.79
N TYR A 57 -5.94 10.85 5.46
CA TYR A 57 -5.34 10.70 4.13
C TYR A 57 -4.87 9.27 3.86
N SER A 58 -4.50 8.49 4.87
CA SER A 58 -4.18 7.07 4.70
C SER A 58 -5.39 6.27 4.21
N ILE A 59 -6.62 6.62 4.60
CA ILE A 59 -7.85 5.97 4.12
C ILE A 59 -8.04 6.26 2.63
N TYR A 60 -7.88 7.53 2.24
CA TYR A 60 -7.95 7.94 0.83
C TYR A 60 -6.87 7.23 -0.02
N TRP A 61 -5.64 7.19 0.48
CA TRP A 61 -4.55 6.46 -0.15
C TRP A 61 -4.90 4.98 -0.34
N ASN A 62 -5.40 4.31 0.71
CA ASN A 62 -5.84 2.92 0.64
C ASN A 62 -6.88 2.72 -0.47
N TYR A 63 -7.91 3.55 -0.56
CA TYR A 63 -8.89 3.48 -1.64
C TYR A 63 -8.24 3.56 -3.04
N LYS A 64 -7.35 4.55 -3.24
CA LYS A 64 -6.68 4.76 -4.54
C LYS A 64 -5.71 3.65 -4.90
N MET A 65 -5.02 3.05 -3.93
CA MET A 65 -4.17 1.88 -4.16
C MET A 65 -4.97 0.69 -4.68
N GLY A 66 -6.20 0.48 -4.20
CA GLY A 66 -7.09 -0.57 -4.71
C GLY A 66 -7.38 -0.41 -6.21
N LYS A 67 -7.58 0.83 -6.69
CA LYS A 67 -7.76 1.14 -8.11
C LYS A 67 -6.44 1.02 -8.88
N ALA A 68 -5.35 1.52 -8.31
CA ALA A 68 -4.06 1.56 -8.97
C ALA A 68 -3.55 0.14 -9.30
N PHE A 69 -3.71 -0.81 -8.37
CA PHE A 69 -3.30 -2.20 -8.57
C PHE A 69 -4.32 -3.07 -9.33
N ALA A 70 -5.54 -2.58 -9.57
CA ALA A 70 -6.56 -3.35 -10.31
C ALA A 70 -6.17 -3.65 -11.77
N VAL A 71 -5.21 -2.89 -12.33
CA VAL A 71 -4.69 -3.12 -13.69
C VAL A 71 -3.72 -4.30 -13.77
N VAL A 72 -3.23 -4.80 -12.63
CA VAL A 72 -2.31 -5.94 -12.60
C VAL A 72 -3.08 -7.22 -12.97
N PRO A 73 -2.61 -8.01 -13.96
CA PRO A 73 -3.30 -9.24 -14.36
C PRO A 73 -3.49 -10.19 -13.18
N GLY A 74 -4.70 -10.67 -12.92
CA GLY A 74 -5.01 -11.56 -11.79
C GLY A 74 -5.21 -10.84 -10.44
N SER A 75 -5.12 -9.51 -10.41
CA SER A 75 -5.57 -8.68 -9.29
C SER A 75 -7.05 -8.30 -9.45
N SER A 76 -7.65 -7.82 -8.37
CA SER A 76 -9.03 -7.31 -8.35
C SER A 76 -9.05 -5.90 -7.80
N ASP A 77 -10.12 -5.16 -8.10
CA ASP A 77 -10.35 -3.87 -7.49
C ASP A 77 -10.65 -4.03 -6.00
N ASN A 78 -9.65 -3.77 -5.18
CA ASN A 78 -9.71 -3.91 -3.72
C ASN A 78 -10.04 -2.58 -3.02
N SER A 79 -10.49 -1.54 -3.74
CA SER A 79 -10.70 -0.21 -3.16
C SER A 79 -11.67 -0.19 -1.99
N LEU A 80 -12.81 -0.87 -2.11
CA LEU A 80 -13.80 -0.96 -1.02
C LEU A 80 -13.28 -1.85 0.11
N LEU A 81 -12.63 -2.97 -0.23
CA LEU A 81 -12.02 -3.87 0.75
C LEU A 81 -11.01 -3.13 1.63
N TYR A 82 -10.15 -2.30 1.02
CA TYR A 82 -9.12 -1.56 1.75
C TYR A 82 -9.70 -0.50 2.68
N ILE A 83 -10.81 0.15 2.33
CA ILE A 83 -11.52 1.06 3.25
C ILE A 83 -12.04 0.28 4.46
N ILE A 84 -12.71 -0.85 4.22
CA ILE A 84 -13.30 -1.68 5.28
C ILE A 84 -12.20 -2.16 6.24
N LEU A 85 -11.13 -2.76 5.70
CA LEU A 85 -10.01 -3.25 6.50
C LEU A 85 -9.34 -2.12 7.30
N HIS A 86 -9.15 -0.94 6.70
CA HIS A 86 -8.56 0.19 7.40
C HIS A 86 -9.43 0.64 8.59
N PHE A 87 -10.76 0.68 8.43
CA PHE A 87 -11.68 1.06 9.49
C PHE A 87 -11.62 0.12 10.71
N PHE A 88 -11.37 -1.17 10.48
CA PHE A 88 -11.17 -2.16 11.54
C PHE A 88 -9.73 -2.21 12.09
N GLY A 89 -8.86 -1.25 11.72
CA GLY A 89 -7.47 -1.22 12.16
C GLY A 89 -6.58 -2.27 11.50
N LEU A 90 -7.06 -2.94 10.43
CA LEU A 90 -6.34 -3.99 9.71
C LEU A 90 -5.49 -3.42 8.56
N GLY A 91 -4.93 -2.22 8.72
CA GLY A 91 -4.13 -1.55 7.69
C GLY A 91 -2.90 -2.33 7.23
N ILE A 92 -2.35 -3.21 8.08
CA ILE A 92 -1.25 -4.11 7.69
C ILE A 92 -1.69 -5.15 6.65
N VAL A 93 -2.95 -5.60 6.69
CA VAL A 93 -3.50 -6.55 5.72
C VAL A 93 -3.59 -5.90 4.34
N ASN A 94 -3.97 -4.62 4.28
CA ASN A 94 -3.94 -3.84 3.04
C ASN A 94 -2.56 -3.85 2.40
N MET A 95 -1.51 -3.58 3.19
CA MET A 95 -0.12 -3.60 2.71
C MET A 95 0.31 -5.00 2.21
N CYS A 96 -0.14 -6.08 2.85
CA CYS A 96 0.09 -7.44 2.38
C CYS A 96 -0.52 -7.71 1.01
N ILE A 97 -1.78 -7.32 0.80
CA ILE A 97 -2.49 -7.53 -0.47
C ILE A 97 -1.83 -6.69 -1.56
N MET A 98 -1.52 -5.42 -1.29
CA MET A 98 -0.79 -4.56 -2.23
C MET A 98 0.57 -5.15 -2.61
N GLN A 99 1.32 -5.70 -1.63
CA GLN A 99 2.60 -6.34 -1.91
C GLN A 99 2.43 -7.60 -2.76
N SER A 100 1.35 -8.36 -2.58
CA SER A 100 1.01 -9.49 -3.45
C SER A 100 0.77 -9.04 -4.89
N ASP A 101 0.05 -7.94 -5.09
CA ASP A 101 -0.19 -7.37 -6.42
C ASP A 101 1.12 -6.86 -7.05
N VAL A 102 1.96 -6.17 -6.28
CA VAL A 102 3.30 -5.74 -6.73
C VAL A 102 4.17 -6.93 -7.13
N ASN A 103 4.15 -8.01 -6.34
CA ASN A 103 4.92 -9.21 -6.66
C ASN A 103 4.45 -9.86 -7.97
N ARG A 104 3.14 -9.81 -8.25
CA ARG A 104 2.56 -10.29 -9.50
C ARG A 104 2.90 -9.41 -10.70
N ALA A 105 2.97 -8.09 -10.50
CA ALA A 105 3.33 -7.13 -11.55
C ALA A 105 4.80 -7.25 -11.99
N TYR A 106 5.69 -7.68 -11.08
CA TYR A 106 7.12 -7.83 -11.34
C TYR A 106 7.58 -9.25 -10.97
N PRO A 107 7.21 -10.30 -11.73
CA PRO A 107 7.71 -11.64 -11.45
C PRO A 107 9.23 -11.69 -11.64
N VAL A 108 9.95 -12.24 -10.65
CA VAL A 108 11.39 -12.54 -10.73
C VAL A 108 11.60 -14.04 -10.89
#